data_AF-A0A843HDD6-F1
#
_entry.id   AF-A0A843HDD6-F1
#
_cell.length_a   1.000
_cell.length_b   1.000
_cell.length_c   1.000
_cell.angle_alpha   90.00
_cell.angle_beta   90.00
_cell.angle_gamma   90.00
#
_symmetry.space_group_name_H-M   'P 1'
#
loop_
_entity.id
_entity.type
_entity.pdbx_description
1 polymer ?
#
loop_
_entity_poly.entity_id
_entity_poly.type
_entity_poly.pdbx_seq_one_letter_code
_entity_poly.pdbx_strand_id
1 'polypeptide(L)'
;MDKDKENTLDIEVEVPEPVKTEETSEHFEDIVDTNDVDFELPPEEEESDLSNLTLENPADQGLVVLMGEPVEVVAQNTLSRVQANKNEFFRKVEQDVGSWNSISTYQMENTRGEVQREMDHLETLDPSHIKHRLMHPETNKPYLAPSAPVRTPKLEKGSTIESGSEGLKYILHKEGRTVRRCVLINSGFSVDLMTPTVRMVADFIRQINNSKLKLGTILGFPIYFFLDCVVKQEFLNLLKQIVNHSNLPNWNEGDTLAANIDFADLPALLTHVASLLHPKGFEGFRHACQRPVDAGHPNGCDYVTTLTIDIGKLLQTKWELLGEDGRLHIRNAVIKSSLTMEEIELYRKNKSFLDGTSLTFGNKTLKLRSISVLEHLEMANKFITELTDTLKDPTQETLDLYMNPRSIQQIGFYIDSVIYTDDNTVIKDRDMIQQFLDYVQYEKGFKEQVVEPVIKAISDHQVTYPCYAVFKCPKCGYIPDVPKGFYVVDPQRMFFTIALKFYQNNSI
;
A
#
# COMPACT_ATOMS: atom_id res chain seq x y z
N MET A 1 55.59 -44.89 -2.21
CA MET A 1 54.24 -44.70 -1.66
C MET A 1 54.41 -43.82 -0.45
N ASP A 2 54.63 -42.55 -0.76
CA ASP A 2 54.96 -41.49 0.18
C ASP A 2 53.67 -40.85 0.67
N LYS A 3 53.61 -40.60 1.98
CA LYS A 3 52.53 -39.88 2.63
C LYS A 3 52.92 -38.41 2.65
N ASP A 4 52.20 -37.61 1.88
CA ASP A 4 52.33 -36.16 1.87
C ASP A 4 51.72 -35.53 3.13
N LYS A 5 52.43 -34.53 3.62
CA LYS A 5 52.20 -33.77 4.85
C LYS A 5 51.10 -32.73 4.64
N GLU A 6 50.14 -32.70 5.55
CA GLU A 6 49.24 -31.56 5.73
C GLU A 6 50.01 -30.38 6.31
N ASN A 7 49.86 -29.22 5.66
CA ASN A 7 50.48 -27.96 6.01
C ASN A 7 49.38 -27.06 6.58
N THR A 8 49.28 -26.99 7.91
CA THR A 8 48.38 -26.04 8.60
C THR A 8 49.09 -24.70 8.76
N LEU A 9 48.52 -23.67 8.12
CA LEU A 9 48.90 -22.27 8.31
C LEU A 9 48.18 -21.72 9.53
N ASP A 10 48.92 -21.49 10.61
CA ASP A 10 48.48 -20.72 11.76
C ASP A 10 48.45 -19.23 11.36
N ILE A 11 47.25 -18.63 11.36
CA ILE A 11 47.06 -17.19 11.22
C ILE A 11 46.78 -16.65 12.63
N GLU A 12 47.77 -16.01 13.24
CA GLU A 12 47.57 -15.20 14.45
C GLU A 12 46.78 -13.94 14.07
N VAL A 13 45.57 -13.82 14.61
CA VAL A 13 44.76 -12.59 14.52
C VAL A 13 45.05 -11.76 15.76
N GLU A 14 45.83 -10.69 15.61
CA GLU A 14 45.98 -9.66 16.64
C GLU A 14 44.67 -8.89 16.80
N VAL A 15 44.07 -8.99 17.99
CA VAL A 15 42.91 -8.19 18.39
C VAL A 15 43.43 -6.85 18.93
N PRO A 16 43.10 -5.70 18.32
CA PRO A 16 43.52 -4.41 18.85
C PRO A 16 42.79 -4.11 20.17
N GLU A 17 43.56 -3.66 21.18
CA GLU A 17 43.06 -3.25 22.48
C GLU A 17 42.08 -2.06 22.38
N PRO A 18 41.05 -1.99 23.24
CA PRO A 18 40.10 -0.90 23.24
C PRO A 18 40.76 0.41 23.69
N VAL A 19 40.61 1.44 22.86
CA VAL A 19 41.02 2.82 23.14
C VAL A 19 40.25 3.34 24.36
N LYS A 20 41.00 3.71 25.41
CA LYS A 20 40.47 4.41 26.58
C LYS A 20 40.11 5.84 26.17
N THR A 21 38.83 6.19 26.24
CA THR A 21 38.36 7.58 26.18
C THR A 21 38.51 8.21 27.56
N GLU A 22 39.34 9.25 27.66
CA GLU A 22 39.46 10.10 28.84
C GLU A 22 38.21 10.99 28.96
N GLU A 23 37.57 10.94 30.14
CA GLU A 23 36.51 11.87 30.53
C GLU A 23 37.14 13.23 30.88
N THR A 24 36.88 14.24 30.05
CA THR A 24 37.14 15.64 30.39
C THR A 24 35.87 16.26 30.97
N SER A 25 35.79 16.35 32.29
CA SER A 25 34.83 17.17 33.01
C SER A 25 35.34 18.62 33.05
N GLU A 26 34.78 19.51 32.25
CA GLU A 26 35.01 20.95 32.39
C GLU A 26 33.90 21.56 33.25
N HIS A 27 34.30 22.07 34.41
CA HIS A 27 33.54 22.97 35.27
C HIS A 27 33.25 24.28 34.54
N PHE A 28 31.98 24.66 34.47
CA PHE A 28 31.56 26.05 34.28
C PHE A 28 30.76 26.49 35.50
N GLU A 29 31.42 27.27 36.36
CA GLU A 29 30.76 28.23 37.24
C GLU A 29 30.86 29.60 36.55
N ASP A 30 29.72 30.26 36.29
CA ASP A 30 29.48 31.63 36.78
C ASP A 30 28.09 32.16 36.40
N ILE A 31 27.31 32.46 37.45
CA ILE A 31 26.62 33.71 37.74
C ILE A 31 25.83 34.39 36.60
N VAL A 32 24.48 34.31 36.66
CA VAL A 32 23.58 35.43 36.32
C VAL A 32 22.32 35.41 37.21
N ASP A 33 22.28 36.37 38.13
CA ASP A 33 21.19 37.28 38.51
C ASP A 33 19.73 36.76 38.49
N THR A 34 19.22 36.43 39.67
CA THR A 34 17.78 36.23 39.92
C THR A 34 17.12 37.59 40.21
N ASN A 35 16.52 38.20 39.18
CA ASN A 35 15.51 39.23 39.38
C ASN A 35 14.11 38.63 39.20
N ASP A 36 13.27 38.93 40.19
CA ASP A 36 11.87 38.57 40.30
C ASP A 36 11.09 38.88 39.02
N VAL A 37 10.47 37.84 38.45
CA VAL A 37 9.40 37.96 37.47
C VAL A 37 8.16 37.33 38.10
N ASP A 38 7.28 38.19 38.62
CA ASP A 38 5.92 37.83 39.02
C ASP A 38 5.17 37.24 37.81
N PHE A 39 4.96 35.93 37.82
CA PHE A 39 4.03 35.28 36.91
C PHE A 39 2.61 35.44 37.47
N GLU A 40 1.86 36.41 36.95
CA GLU A 40 0.41 36.42 37.10
C GLU A 40 -0.16 35.21 36.36
N LEU A 41 -0.70 34.26 37.13
CA LEU A 41 -1.50 33.16 36.57
C LEU A 41 -2.74 33.75 35.89
N PRO A 42 -3.07 33.34 34.65
CA PRO A 42 -4.33 33.74 34.04
C PRO A 42 -5.50 33.21 34.89
N PRO A 43 -6.61 33.95 34.96
CA PRO A 43 -7.77 33.55 35.76
C PRO A 43 -8.31 32.21 35.27
N GLU A 44 -8.68 31.35 36.23
CA GLU A 44 -9.37 30.09 35.99
C GLU A 44 -10.61 30.35 35.12
N GLU A 45 -10.61 29.84 33.89
CA GLU A 45 -11.79 29.85 33.04
C GLU A 45 -12.83 28.90 33.64
N GLU A 46 -14.01 29.44 33.91
CA GLU A 46 -15.18 28.74 34.46
C GLU A 46 -15.48 27.47 33.65
N GLU A 47 -15.69 26.35 34.35
CA GLU A 47 -16.17 25.09 33.80
C GLU A 47 -17.46 25.35 33.00
N SER A 48 -17.37 25.36 31.67
CA SER A 48 -18.53 25.47 30.81
C SER A 48 -19.38 24.21 30.95
N ASP A 49 -20.59 24.39 31.46
CA ASP A 49 -21.61 23.38 31.70
C ASP A 49 -21.98 22.65 30.39
N LEU A 50 -21.33 21.50 30.14
CA LEU A 50 -21.49 20.63 28.97
C LEU A 50 -22.86 19.91 28.91
N SER A 51 -23.77 20.22 29.83
CA SER A 51 -25.07 19.55 29.95
C SER A 51 -26.14 20.03 28.95
N ASN A 52 -25.86 21.07 28.15
CA ASN A 52 -26.82 21.65 27.19
C ASN A 52 -26.48 21.48 25.70
N LEU A 53 -25.51 20.63 25.33
CA LEU A 53 -25.30 20.23 23.93
C LEU A 53 -26.42 19.30 23.46
N THR A 54 -27.54 19.88 23.07
CA THR A 54 -28.50 19.21 22.20
C THR A 54 -27.83 19.01 20.84
N LEU A 55 -27.65 17.75 20.45
CA LEU A 55 -27.19 17.37 19.11
C LEU A 55 -28.22 17.87 18.10
N GLU A 56 -27.98 19.04 17.52
CA GLU A 56 -28.77 19.53 16.40
C GLU A 56 -28.60 18.61 15.19
N ASN A 57 -29.71 18.43 14.47
CA ASN A 57 -29.81 17.57 13.31
C ASN A 57 -28.82 18.04 12.23
N PRO A 58 -27.94 17.17 11.67
CA PRO A 58 -27.00 17.53 10.61
C PRO A 58 -27.63 18.18 9.36
N ALA A 59 -28.95 18.04 9.18
CA ALA A 59 -29.69 18.72 8.11
C ALA A 59 -29.78 20.25 8.28
N ASP A 60 -29.69 20.78 9.50
CA ASP A 60 -29.89 22.21 9.79
C ASP A 60 -28.61 23.06 9.62
N GLN A 61 -27.44 22.43 9.44
CA GLN A 61 -26.16 23.11 9.25
C GLN A 61 -25.87 23.55 7.80
N GLY A 62 -26.86 23.54 6.90
CA GLY A 62 -26.65 23.98 5.51
C GLY A 62 -25.58 23.17 4.77
N LEU A 63 -25.39 21.91 5.16
CA LEU A 63 -24.52 20.96 4.49
C LEU A 63 -25.11 20.66 3.11
N VAL A 64 -24.66 21.39 2.09
CA VAL A 64 -24.80 20.94 0.70
C VAL A 64 -23.84 19.78 0.51
N VAL A 65 -24.22 18.61 1.02
CA VAL A 65 -23.75 17.37 0.42
C VAL A 65 -24.31 17.42 -1.00
N LEU A 66 -23.45 17.43 -2.01
CA LEU A 66 -23.86 17.17 -3.39
C LEU A 66 -24.31 15.70 -3.45
N MET A 67 -25.48 15.42 -2.88
CA MET A 67 -26.25 14.21 -3.07
C MET A 67 -26.94 14.34 -4.41
N GLY A 68 -26.15 14.14 -5.47
CA GLY A 68 -26.75 13.71 -6.72
C GLY A 68 -27.11 12.24 -6.56
N GLU A 69 -28.30 11.84 -7.02
CA GLU A 69 -28.55 10.43 -7.33
C GLU A 69 -27.37 9.89 -8.18
N PRO A 70 -27.01 8.58 -8.12
CA PRO A 70 -25.96 8.04 -9.00
C PRO A 70 -26.17 8.40 -10.48
N VAL A 71 -27.43 8.59 -10.90
CA VAL A 71 -27.81 9.09 -12.22
C VAL A 71 -27.42 10.55 -12.44
N GLU A 72 -27.51 11.41 -11.44
CA GLU A 72 -27.13 12.84 -11.50
C GLU A 72 -25.61 13.03 -11.43
N VAL A 73 -24.89 12.21 -10.64
CA VAL A 73 -23.42 12.16 -10.65
C VAL A 73 -22.91 11.61 -11.97
N VAL A 74 -23.59 10.61 -12.54
CA VAL A 74 -23.31 10.12 -13.90
C VAL A 74 -23.68 11.16 -14.94
N ALA A 75 -24.76 11.94 -14.77
CA ALA A 75 -25.17 13.00 -15.70
C ALA A 75 -24.21 14.20 -15.64
N GLN A 76 -23.74 14.61 -14.46
CA GLN A 76 -22.69 15.62 -14.29
C GLN A 76 -21.36 15.13 -14.84
N ASN A 77 -20.96 13.88 -14.56
CA ASN A 77 -19.77 13.30 -15.21
C ASN A 77 -19.95 13.19 -16.73
N THR A 78 -21.15 12.89 -17.22
CA THR A 78 -21.43 12.83 -18.66
C THR A 78 -21.41 14.22 -19.28
N LEU A 79 -21.94 15.25 -18.61
CA LEU A 79 -21.86 16.65 -19.02
C LEU A 79 -20.41 17.16 -19.01
N SER A 80 -19.64 16.86 -17.96
CA SER A 80 -18.21 17.16 -17.88
C SER A 80 -17.41 16.40 -18.93
N ARG A 81 -17.76 15.15 -19.26
CA ARG A 81 -17.15 14.36 -20.34
C ARG A 81 -17.56 14.85 -21.73
N VAL A 82 -18.79 15.33 -21.91
CA VAL A 82 -19.26 15.94 -23.16
C VAL A 82 -18.61 17.32 -23.36
N GLN A 83 -18.37 18.08 -22.29
CA GLN A 83 -17.60 19.31 -22.31
C GLN A 83 -16.10 19.05 -22.56
N ALA A 84 -15.53 18.00 -21.96
CA ALA A 84 -14.18 17.54 -22.22
C ALA A 84 -14.01 17.02 -23.66
N ASN A 85 -14.96 16.26 -24.20
CA ASN A 85 -14.96 15.77 -25.59
C ASN A 85 -15.05 16.87 -26.65
N LYS A 86 -15.46 18.09 -26.29
CA LYS A 86 -15.46 19.26 -27.18
C LYS A 86 -14.11 19.99 -27.20
N ASN A 87 -13.17 19.61 -26.35
CA ASN A 87 -11.88 20.26 -26.21
C ASN A 87 -10.78 19.29 -26.69
N GLU A 88 -10.12 19.68 -27.78
CA GLU A 88 -9.11 18.87 -28.48
C GLU A 88 -7.96 18.43 -27.57
N PHE A 89 -7.66 19.21 -26.53
CA PHE A 89 -6.69 18.88 -25.48
C PHE A 89 -7.14 17.69 -24.62
N PHE A 90 -8.40 17.61 -24.19
CA PHE A 90 -8.86 16.46 -23.39
C PHE A 90 -8.91 15.18 -24.21
N ARG A 91 -9.24 15.28 -25.49
CA ARG A 91 -9.13 14.12 -26.41
C ARG A 91 -7.67 13.68 -26.55
N LYS A 92 -6.73 14.62 -26.64
CA LYS A 92 -5.29 14.35 -26.63
C LYS A 92 -4.74 13.88 -25.29
N VAL A 93 -5.21 14.35 -24.14
CA VAL A 93 -4.76 13.86 -22.81
C VAL A 93 -5.32 12.47 -22.54
N GLU A 94 -6.56 12.19 -22.94
CA GLU A 94 -7.17 10.85 -22.88
C GLU A 94 -6.48 9.88 -23.88
N GLN A 95 -5.92 10.38 -24.99
CA GLN A 95 -5.15 9.64 -26.00
C GLN A 95 -3.62 9.52 -25.74
N ASP A 96 -2.99 10.54 -25.15
CA ASP A 96 -1.52 10.72 -25.09
C ASP A 96 -0.95 10.62 -23.66
N VAL A 97 -1.66 11.10 -22.63
CA VAL A 97 -1.19 11.09 -21.21
C VAL A 97 -1.73 9.90 -20.44
N GLY A 98 -2.86 9.40 -20.90
CA GLY A 98 -3.51 8.29 -20.28
C GLY A 98 -4.28 8.70 -19.03
N SER A 99 -5.59 8.45 -19.06
CA SER A 99 -6.35 8.32 -17.82
C SER A 99 -5.70 7.29 -16.90
N TRP A 100 -6.13 7.17 -15.64
CA TRP A 100 -5.80 6.00 -14.81
C TRP A 100 -6.07 4.68 -15.58
N ASN A 101 -7.05 4.71 -16.48
CA ASN A 101 -7.34 3.64 -17.42
C ASN A 101 -6.17 3.36 -18.37
N SER A 102 -5.40 4.35 -18.82
CA SER A 102 -4.30 4.20 -19.77
C SER A 102 -2.93 4.03 -19.12
N ILE A 103 -2.70 4.49 -17.89
CA ILE A 103 -1.60 3.97 -17.05
C ILE A 103 -1.89 2.51 -16.67
N SER A 104 -3.15 2.18 -16.33
CA SER A 104 -3.56 0.79 -16.14
C SER A 104 -3.55 0.00 -17.45
N THR A 105 -3.83 0.60 -18.61
CA THR A 105 -3.74 -0.07 -19.93
C THR A 105 -2.28 -0.26 -20.30
N TYR A 106 -1.40 0.69 -20.02
CA TYR A 106 0.05 0.57 -20.22
C TYR A 106 0.65 -0.49 -19.29
N GLN A 107 0.23 -0.51 -18.01
CA GLN A 107 0.57 -1.58 -17.07
C GLN A 107 -0.01 -2.93 -17.55
N MET A 108 -1.25 -2.98 -18.05
CA MET A 108 -1.87 -4.19 -18.60
C MET A 108 -1.22 -4.65 -19.92
N GLU A 109 -0.75 -3.75 -20.77
CA GLU A 109 -0.05 -4.02 -22.03
C GLU A 109 1.39 -4.51 -21.77
N ASN A 110 2.08 -3.93 -20.80
CA ASN A 110 3.39 -4.45 -20.34
C ASN A 110 3.23 -5.81 -19.63
N THR A 111 2.17 -5.99 -18.84
CA THR A 111 1.81 -7.31 -18.27
C THR A 111 1.53 -8.31 -19.40
N ARG A 112 0.92 -7.89 -20.52
CA ARG A 112 0.66 -8.75 -21.69
C ARG A 112 1.94 -9.23 -22.37
N GLY A 113 2.96 -8.38 -22.48
CA GLY A 113 4.28 -8.73 -23.03
C GLY A 113 5.13 -9.63 -22.11
N GLU A 114 4.90 -9.56 -20.80
CA GLU A 114 5.48 -10.49 -19.82
C GLU A 114 4.74 -11.83 -19.82
N VAL A 115 3.42 -11.79 -20.01
CA VAL A 115 2.55 -12.96 -20.05
C VAL A 115 2.78 -13.80 -21.29
N GLN A 116 3.11 -13.22 -22.43
CA GLN A 116 3.52 -14.04 -23.58
C GLN A 116 4.81 -14.85 -23.27
N ARG A 117 5.78 -14.23 -22.58
CA ARG A 117 7.04 -14.91 -22.19
C ARG A 117 6.84 -15.93 -21.07
N GLU A 118 5.93 -15.68 -20.14
CA GLU A 118 5.57 -16.62 -19.07
C GLU A 118 4.63 -17.73 -19.59
N MET A 119 3.80 -17.47 -20.61
CA MET A 119 3.02 -18.46 -21.36
C MET A 119 3.94 -19.44 -22.11
N ASP A 120 4.97 -18.93 -22.80
CA ASP A 120 5.97 -19.78 -23.46
C ASP A 120 6.71 -20.69 -22.43
N HIS A 121 6.82 -20.25 -21.17
CA HIS A 121 7.35 -21.05 -20.06
C HIS A 121 6.31 -22.03 -19.48
N LEU A 122 5.05 -21.61 -19.31
CA LEU A 122 3.96 -22.42 -18.76
C LEU A 122 3.47 -23.50 -19.74
N GLU A 123 3.60 -23.31 -21.05
CA GLU A 123 3.35 -24.35 -22.06
C GLU A 123 4.34 -25.53 -21.96
N THR A 124 5.47 -25.33 -21.28
CA THR A 124 6.40 -26.42 -20.95
C THR A 124 6.04 -27.17 -19.67
N LEU A 125 5.05 -26.69 -18.90
CA LEU A 125 4.64 -27.25 -17.61
C LEU A 125 3.34 -28.06 -17.74
N ASP A 126 3.32 -29.26 -17.18
CA ASP A 126 2.14 -30.15 -17.19
C ASP A 126 0.95 -29.49 -16.44
N PRO A 127 -0.23 -29.32 -17.08
CA PRO A 127 -1.44 -28.79 -16.46
C PRO A 127 -1.91 -29.53 -15.19
N SER A 128 -1.44 -30.77 -14.96
CA SER A 128 -1.67 -31.51 -13.72
C SER A 128 -1.08 -30.80 -12.48
N HIS A 129 -0.06 -29.94 -12.66
CA HIS A 129 0.58 -29.16 -11.59
C HIS A 129 -0.15 -27.85 -11.24
N ILE A 130 -1.03 -27.35 -12.09
CA ILE A 130 -1.78 -26.09 -11.87
C ILE A 130 -2.96 -26.29 -10.89
N LYS A 131 -3.32 -27.55 -10.59
CA LYS A 131 -4.38 -27.90 -9.63
C LYS A 131 -4.06 -27.62 -8.17
N HIS A 132 -2.85 -27.20 -7.83
CA HIS A 132 -2.49 -26.92 -6.45
C HIS A 132 -2.95 -25.53 -6.02
N ARG A 133 -4.22 -25.43 -5.58
CA ARG A 133 -4.42 -24.78 -4.27
C ARG A 133 -3.43 -25.49 -3.37
N LEU A 134 -2.47 -24.76 -2.80
CA LEU A 134 -1.46 -25.33 -1.92
C LEU A 134 -2.19 -26.17 -0.87
N MET A 135 -2.17 -27.48 -1.05
CA MET A 135 -2.62 -28.46 -0.09
C MET A 135 -1.35 -28.92 0.60
N HIS A 136 -1.31 -28.88 1.92
CA HIS A 136 -0.21 -29.40 2.73
C HIS A 136 0.16 -30.81 2.22
N PRO A 137 1.41 -31.06 1.78
CA PRO A 137 1.76 -32.29 1.06
C PRO A 137 1.49 -33.55 1.90
N GLU A 138 1.62 -33.45 3.23
CA GLU A 138 1.32 -34.56 4.15
C GLU A 138 -0.12 -34.60 4.67
N THR A 139 -0.84 -33.47 4.76
CA THR A 139 -2.15 -33.40 5.43
C THR A 139 -3.32 -33.09 4.49
N ASN A 140 -3.02 -32.78 3.22
CA ASN A 140 -3.97 -32.42 2.17
C ASN A 140 -4.96 -31.31 2.57
N LYS A 141 -4.51 -30.35 3.39
CA LYS A 141 -5.29 -29.19 3.85
C LYS A 141 -4.79 -27.92 3.17
N PRO A 142 -5.66 -26.95 2.82
CA PRO A 142 -5.21 -25.69 2.23
C PRO A 142 -4.20 -25.00 3.16
N TYR A 143 -3.03 -24.61 2.61
CA TYR A 143 -2.12 -23.69 3.25
C TYR A 143 -2.89 -22.40 3.48
N LEU A 144 -3.15 -22.12 4.75
CA LEU A 144 -3.69 -20.89 5.36
C LEU A 144 -4.32 -19.90 4.36
N ALA A 145 -5.63 -19.69 4.46
CA ALA A 145 -6.22 -18.49 3.89
C ALA A 145 -5.50 -17.26 4.50
N PRO A 146 -5.06 -16.27 3.70
CA PRO A 146 -4.33 -15.09 4.18
C PRO A 146 -5.06 -14.38 5.33
N SER A 147 -6.38 -14.52 5.39
CA SER A 147 -7.22 -14.10 6.51
C SER A 147 -7.71 -15.31 7.32
N ALA A 148 -7.14 -15.50 8.50
CA ALA A 148 -7.75 -16.37 9.52
C ALA A 148 -8.48 -15.51 10.55
N PRO A 149 -9.73 -15.86 10.94
CA PRO A 149 -10.34 -15.26 12.10
C PRO A 149 -9.47 -15.57 13.32
N VAL A 150 -9.18 -14.56 14.14
CA VAL A 150 -8.46 -14.77 15.39
C VAL A 150 -9.38 -15.58 16.30
N ARG A 151 -8.91 -16.76 16.73
CA ARG A 151 -9.69 -17.61 17.63
C ARG A 151 -9.87 -16.87 18.95
N THR A 152 -11.11 -16.60 19.32
CA THR A 152 -11.44 -16.15 20.67
C THR A 152 -11.10 -17.26 21.67
N PRO A 153 -10.51 -16.92 22.82
CA PRO A 153 -10.37 -17.86 23.92
C PRO A 153 -11.74 -18.43 24.27
N LYS A 154 -11.83 -19.75 24.43
CA LYS A 154 -13.05 -20.38 24.97
C LYS A 154 -13.09 -20.05 26.46
N LEU A 155 -13.87 -19.03 26.81
CA LEU A 155 -14.12 -18.69 28.20
C LEU A 155 -15.05 -19.74 28.83
N GLU A 156 -14.66 -20.26 30.00
CA GLU A 156 -15.53 -21.14 30.78
C GLU A 156 -16.73 -20.35 31.32
N LYS A 157 -17.87 -21.01 31.45
CA LYS A 157 -19.10 -20.35 31.92
C LYS A 157 -18.88 -19.84 33.35
N GLY A 158 -18.88 -18.51 33.52
CA GLY A 158 -18.65 -17.85 34.81
C GLY A 158 -17.24 -17.29 35.00
N SER A 159 -16.33 -17.41 34.03
CA SER A 159 -15.02 -16.77 34.09
C SER A 159 -15.14 -15.25 34.00
N THR A 160 -14.39 -14.54 34.83
CA THR A 160 -14.21 -13.08 34.75
C THR A 160 -13.15 -12.74 33.70
N ILE A 161 -13.40 -11.71 32.89
CA ILE A 161 -12.41 -11.19 31.95
C ILE A 161 -11.67 -10.06 32.64
N GLU A 162 -10.38 -10.26 32.91
CA GLU A 162 -9.57 -9.31 33.69
C GLU A 162 -8.89 -8.24 32.81
N SER A 163 -8.70 -8.53 31.51
CA SER A 163 -8.07 -7.61 30.55
C SER A 163 -9.08 -6.93 29.64
N GLY A 164 -9.00 -5.60 29.52
CA GLY A 164 -9.84 -4.83 28.60
C GLY A 164 -9.71 -5.26 27.14
N SER A 165 -8.52 -5.70 26.71
CA SER A 165 -8.27 -6.18 25.34
C SER A 165 -8.94 -7.53 25.06
N GLU A 166 -8.95 -8.45 26.03
CA GLU A 166 -9.67 -9.72 25.94
C GLU A 166 -11.18 -9.52 26.00
N GLY A 167 -11.62 -8.57 26.85
CA GLY A 167 -13.02 -8.17 26.96
C GLY A 167 -13.55 -7.63 25.64
N LEU A 168 -12.80 -6.75 25.00
CA LEU A 168 -13.13 -6.21 23.68
C LEU A 168 -13.17 -7.32 22.63
N LYS A 169 -12.17 -8.21 22.56
CA LYS A 169 -12.18 -9.36 21.62
C LYS A 169 -13.40 -10.25 21.82
N TYR A 170 -13.77 -10.52 23.07
CA TYR A 170 -14.94 -11.31 23.42
C TYR A 170 -16.25 -10.61 23.01
N ILE A 171 -16.40 -9.32 23.32
CA ILE A 171 -17.56 -8.50 22.92
C ILE A 171 -17.68 -8.47 21.40
N LEU A 172 -16.61 -8.15 20.68
CA LEU A 172 -16.59 -8.11 19.22
C LEU A 172 -17.05 -9.46 18.65
N HIS A 173 -16.47 -10.57 19.12
CA HIS A 173 -16.87 -11.91 18.67
C HIS A 173 -18.34 -12.21 18.98
N LYS A 174 -18.84 -11.84 20.17
CA LYS A 174 -20.23 -12.04 20.57
C LYS A 174 -21.20 -11.20 19.73
N GLU A 175 -20.80 -9.99 19.33
CA GLU A 175 -21.54 -9.10 18.44
C GLU A 175 -21.40 -9.48 16.95
N GLY A 176 -20.70 -10.57 16.63
CA GLY A 176 -20.45 -10.99 15.25
C GLY A 176 -19.45 -10.10 14.50
N ARG A 177 -18.74 -9.22 15.21
CA ARG A 177 -17.61 -8.44 14.69
C ARG A 177 -16.34 -9.28 14.76
N THR A 178 -15.63 -9.40 13.65
CA THR A 178 -14.47 -10.29 13.57
C THR A 178 -13.18 -9.52 13.82
N VAL A 179 -12.28 -10.11 14.60
CA VAL A 179 -10.85 -9.77 14.57
C VAL A 179 -10.20 -10.72 13.56
N ARG A 180 -9.44 -10.18 12.61
CA ARG A 180 -8.72 -10.97 11.60
C ARG A 180 -7.23 -10.69 11.70
N ARG A 181 -6.44 -11.76 11.67
CA ARG A 181 -4.99 -11.65 11.50
C ARG A 181 -4.68 -11.39 10.03
N CYS A 182 -3.96 -10.32 9.76
CA CYS A 182 -3.44 -9.94 8.46
C CYS A 182 -1.93 -10.18 8.48
N VAL A 183 -1.45 -11.09 7.65
CA VAL A 183 -0.04 -11.42 7.55
C VAL A 183 0.56 -10.55 6.45
N LEU A 184 1.51 -9.69 6.82
CA LEU A 184 2.19 -8.77 5.92
C LEU A 184 3.44 -9.47 5.40
N ILE A 185 3.31 -10.09 4.23
CA ILE A 185 4.28 -11.05 3.73
C ILE A 185 5.57 -10.35 3.31
N ASN A 186 5.48 -9.20 2.65
CA ASN A 186 6.66 -8.41 2.30
C ASN A 186 7.35 -7.86 3.56
N SER A 187 6.56 -7.45 4.55
CA SER A 187 7.04 -6.84 5.80
C SER A 187 7.60 -7.85 6.79
N GLY A 188 7.16 -9.10 6.74
CA GLY A 188 7.65 -10.20 7.59
C GLY A 188 7.00 -10.31 8.96
N PHE A 189 5.87 -9.65 9.20
CA PHE A 189 5.15 -9.72 10.49
C PHE A 189 3.63 -9.73 10.27
N SER A 190 2.85 -9.77 11.34
CA SER A 190 1.39 -9.82 11.27
C SER A 190 0.73 -8.80 12.19
N VAL A 191 -0.42 -8.29 11.74
CA VAL A 191 -1.27 -7.38 12.51
C VAL A 191 -2.65 -7.98 12.68
N ASP A 192 -3.20 -7.89 13.89
CA ASP A 192 -4.57 -8.27 14.21
C ASP A 192 -5.46 -7.04 14.11
N LEU A 193 -6.38 -7.08 13.15
CA LEU A 193 -7.26 -5.97 12.80
C LEU A 193 -8.66 -6.23 13.34
N MET A 194 -9.21 -5.25 14.06
CA MET A 194 -10.63 -5.24 14.44
C MET A 194 -11.48 -4.55 13.37
N THR A 195 -12.77 -4.88 13.35
CA THR A 195 -13.72 -4.24 12.43
C THR A 195 -13.85 -2.75 12.79
N PRO A 196 -13.62 -1.82 11.83
CA PRO A 196 -13.84 -0.40 12.07
C PRO A 196 -15.29 -0.11 12.50
N THR A 197 -15.48 0.83 13.42
CA THR A 197 -16.83 1.30 13.75
C THR A 197 -17.38 2.21 12.66
N VAL A 198 -18.71 2.36 12.59
CA VAL A 198 -19.36 3.29 11.65
C VAL A 198 -18.83 4.72 11.81
N ARG A 199 -18.61 5.16 13.07
CA ARG A 199 -18.02 6.46 13.37
C ARG A 199 -16.61 6.61 12.78
N MET A 200 -15.74 5.62 12.96
CA MET A 200 -14.37 5.67 12.43
C MET A 200 -14.37 5.74 10.90
N VAL A 201 -15.26 4.99 10.23
CA VAL A 201 -15.40 5.05 8.77
C VAL A 201 -15.95 6.40 8.32
N ALA A 202 -16.92 6.97 9.05
CA ALA A 202 -17.44 8.31 8.78
C ALA A 202 -16.36 9.38 8.92
N ASP A 203 -15.56 9.32 9.99
CA ASP A 203 -14.45 10.23 10.24
C ASP A 203 -13.40 10.12 9.12
N PHE A 204 -13.03 8.91 8.71
CA PHE A 204 -12.14 8.64 7.57
C PHE A 204 -12.65 9.30 6.26
N ILE A 205 -13.93 9.09 5.91
CA ILE A 205 -14.54 9.69 4.71
C ILE A 205 -14.55 11.22 4.81
N ARG A 206 -14.89 11.76 5.99
CA ARG A 206 -14.92 13.20 6.23
C ARG A 206 -13.54 13.83 6.07
N GLN A 207 -12.50 13.22 6.61
CA GLN A 207 -11.13 13.74 6.48
C GLN A 207 -10.67 13.76 5.01
N ILE A 208 -10.94 12.70 4.25
CA ILE A 208 -10.64 12.68 2.81
C ILE A 208 -11.37 13.81 2.08
N ASN A 209 -12.67 14.00 2.35
CA ASN A 209 -13.45 15.06 1.72
C ASN A 209 -12.93 16.46 2.09
N ASN A 210 -12.57 16.68 3.36
CA ASN A 210 -12.00 17.94 3.81
C ASN A 210 -10.66 18.23 3.14
N SER A 211 -9.76 17.26 3.09
CA SER A 211 -8.47 17.37 2.39
C SER A 211 -8.66 17.58 0.90
N LYS A 212 -9.63 16.89 0.29
CA LYS A 212 -10.02 17.09 -1.11
C LYS A 212 -10.51 18.52 -1.37
N LEU A 213 -11.36 19.07 -0.52
CA LEU A 213 -11.85 20.45 -0.68
C LEU A 213 -10.72 21.47 -0.54
N LYS A 214 -9.87 21.31 0.48
CA LYS A 214 -8.71 22.19 0.72
C LYS A 214 -7.75 22.17 -0.46
N LEU A 215 -7.26 20.99 -0.85
CA LEU A 215 -6.31 20.86 -1.96
C LEU A 215 -6.96 21.22 -3.30
N GLY A 216 -8.25 20.95 -3.49
CA GLY A 216 -8.98 21.30 -4.71
C GLY A 216 -9.15 22.81 -4.90
N THR A 217 -9.26 23.54 -3.80
CA THR A 217 -9.29 25.01 -3.83
C THR A 217 -7.95 25.59 -4.26
N ILE A 218 -6.84 24.96 -3.85
CA ILE A 218 -5.48 25.42 -4.14
C ILE A 218 -5.03 24.99 -5.54
N LEU A 219 -5.21 23.70 -5.86
CA LEU A 219 -4.63 23.06 -7.05
C LEU A 219 -5.60 22.98 -8.22
N GLY A 220 -6.91 23.13 -8.00
CA GLY A 220 -7.92 22.91 -9.03
C GLY A 220 -7.98 21.44 -9.49
N PHE A 221 -8.01 21.23 -10.80
CA PHE A 221 -8.11 19.90 -11.42
C PHE A 221 -6.93 18.95 -11.12
N PRO A 222 -5.66 19.40 -11.06
CA PRO A 222 -4.51 18.59 -10.64
C PRO A 222 -4.66 17.83 -9.32
N ILE A 223 -5.62 18.20 -8.46
CA ILE A 223 -5.87 17.50 -7.19
C ILE A 223 -6.02 15.97 -7.32
N TYR A 224 -6.53 15.49 -8.45
CA TYR A 224 -6.78 14.06 -8.66
C TYR A 224 -5.50 13.22 -8.67
N PHE A 225 -4.34 13.82 -8.96
CA PHE A 225 -3.04 13.13 -8.86
C PHE A 225 -2.65 12.83 -7.41
N PHE A 226 -3.18 13.60 -6.45
CA PHE A 226 -2.76 13.55 -5.03
C PHE A 226 -3.79 12.95 -4.10
N LEU A 227 -5.03 12.81 -4.58
CA LEU A 227 -6.10 12.22 -3.79
C LEU A 227 -5.74 10.80 -3.33
N ASP A 228 -4.97 10.06 -4.13
CA ASP A 228 -4.43 8.75 -3.78
C ASP A 228 -3.57 8.79 -2.51
N CYS A 229 -2.68 9.79 -2.38
CA CYS A 229 -1.82 9.96 -1.22
C CYS A 229 -2.63 10.32 0.03
N VAL A 230 -3.61 11.22 -0.12
CA VAL A 230 -4.54 11.60 0.95
C VAL A 230 -5.33 10.38 1.46
N VAL A 231 -5.83 9.55 0.54
CA VAL A 231 -6.56 8.33 0.90
C VAL A 231 -5.68 7.37 1.69
N LYS A 232 -4.42 7.17 1.28
CA LYS A 232 -3.46 6.31 1.99
C LYS A 232 -3.09 6.86 3.37
N GLN A 233 -2.87 8.17 3.48
CA GLN A 233 -2.60 8.85 4.75
C GLN A 233 -3.74 8.63 5.74
N GLU A 234 -4.98 8.93 5.32
CA GLU A 234 -6.16 8.72 6.17
C GLU A 234 -6.44 7.25 6.45
N PHE A 235 -6.09 6.36 5.51
CA PHE A 235 -6.18 4.92 5.74
C PHE A 235 -5.22 4.46 6.83
N LEU A 236 -3.99 4.99 6.90
CA LEU A 236 -3.09 4.69 8.00
C LEU A 236 -3.56 5.26 9.35
N ASN A 237 -4.15 6.45 9.34
CA ASN A 237 -4.77 7.01 10.55
C ASN A 237 -5.90 6.11 11.05
N LEU A 238 -6.71 5.56 10.14
CA LEU A 238 -7.71 4.55 10.46
C LEU A 238 -7.06 3.26 10.93
N LEU A 239 -6.01 2.78 10.25
CA LEU A 239 -5.29 1.54 10.56
C LEU A 239 -4.76 1.55 11.99
N LYS A 240 -4.10 2.63 12.42
CA LYS A 240 -3.59 2.80 13.79
C LYS A 240 -4.68 2.62 14.85
N GLN A 241 -5.91 3.02 14.55
CA GLN A 241 -7.03 2.89 15.48
C GLN A 241 -7.66 1.49 15.50
N ILE A 242 -7.48 0.68 14.45
CA ILE A 242 -8.10 -0.65 14.33
C ILE A 242 -7.11 -1.81 14.52
N VAL A 243 -5.81 -1.55 14.61
CA VAL A 243 -4.83 -2.55 15.00
C VAL A 243 -4.97 -2.79 16.50
N ASN A 244 -5.34 -4.02 16.86
CA ASN A 244 -5.50 -4.44 18.26
C ASN A 244 -4.23 -5.11 18.81
N HIS A 245 -3.47 -5.75 17.92
CA HIS A 245 -2.23 -6.44 18.27
C HIS A 245 -1.34 -6.51 17.03
N SER A 246 -0.03 -6.53 17.22
CA SER A 246 0.96 -6.90 16.20
C SER A 246 2.07 -7.69 16.88
N ASN A 247 2.70 -8.60 16.14
CA ASN A 247 3.92 -9.27 16.61
C ASN A 247 5.21 -8.50 16.24
N LEU A 248 5.08 -7.31 15.66
CA LEU A 248 6.17 -6.34 15.54
C LEU A 248 6.47 -5.71 16.92
N PRO A 249 7.73 -5.67 17.38
CA PRO A 249 8.12 -4.94 18.59
C PRO A 249 7.71 -3.47 18.54
N ASN A 250 7.22 -2.95 19.67
CA ASN A 250 6.89 -1.53 19.86
C ASN A 250 5.98 -0.93 18.77
N TRP A 251 5.13 -1.77 18.16
CA TRP A 251 4.29 -1.37 17.03
C TRP A 251 3.35 -0.20 17.35
N ASN A 252 2.99 -0.03 18.62
CA ASN A 252 2.09 1.01 19.12
C ASN A 252 2.81 2.33 19.48
N GLU A 253 4.14 2.40 19.32
CA GLU A 253 4.93 3.59 19.63
C GLU A 253 5.15 4.44 18.37
N GLY A 254 4.72 5.70 18.40
CA GLY A 254 4.93 6.68 17.32
C GLY A 254 4.48 6.18 15.95
N ASP A 255 5.39 6.24 14.98
CA ASP A 255 5.19 5.76 13.60
C ASP A 255 5.83 4.40 13.32
N THR A 256 6.23 3.66 14.37
CA THR A 256 6.96 2.37 14.25
C THR A 256 6.25 1.38 13.34
N LEU A 257 4.92 1.27 13.44
CA LEU A 257 4.15 0.39 12.57
C LEU A 257 4.25 0.83 11.10
N ALA A 258 3.99 2.10 10.79
CA ALA A 258 4.01 2.61 9.41
C ALA A 258 5.40 2.56 8.78
N ALA A 259 6.45 2.80 9.58
CA ALA A 259 7.85 2.69 9.17
C ALA A 259 8.29 1.26 8.85
N ASN A 260 7.60 0.26 9.40
CA ASN A 260 7.95 -1.14 9.20
C ASN A 260 7.04 -1.87 8.20
N ILE A 261 5.89 -1.31 7.81
CA ILE A 261 5.07 -1.90 6.75
C ILE A 261 5.74 -1.59 5.41
N ASP A 262 6.13 -2.62 4.67
CA ASP A 262 6.55 -2.51 3.27
C ASP A 262 5.37 -2.01 2.43
N PHE A 263 5.62 -1.04 1.56
CA PHE A 263 4.58 -0.45 0.72
C PHE A 263 3.84 -1.50 -0.14
N ALA A 264 4.50 -2.59 -0.54
CA ALA A 264 3.90 -3.68 -1.30
C ALA A 264 2.83 -4.47 -0.52
N ASP A 265 2.80 -4.39 0.82
CA ASP A 265 1.75 -5.01 1.64
C ASP A 265 0.51 -4.12 1.81
N LEU A 266 0.55 -2.85 1.40
CA LEU A 266 -0.59 -1.93 1.54
C LEU A 266 -1.86 -2.42 0.80
N PRO A 267 -1.79 -2.98 -0.42
CA PRO A 267 -2.92 -3.65 -1.07
C PRO A 267 -3.57 -4.76 -0.24
N ALA A 268 -2.76 -5.56 0.46
CA ALA A 268 -3.24 -6.64 1.31
C ALA A 268 -3.98 -6.06 2.53
N LEU A 269 -3.40 -5.06 3.18
CA LEU A 269 -4.03 -4.34 4.30
C LEU A 269 -5.39 -3.75 3.93
N LEU A 270 -5.47 -2.99 2.83
CA LEU A 270 -6.72 -2.40 2.33
C LEU A 270 -7.81 -3.47 2.10
N THR A 271 -7.42 -4.59 1.48
CA THR A 271 -8.32 -5.72 1.21
C THR A 271 -8.78 -6.40 2.50
N HIS A 272 -7.87 -6.59 3.46
CA HIS A 272 -8.20 -7.15 4.76
C HIS A 272 -9.18 -6.27 5.52
N VAL A 273 -8.96 -4.96 5.58
CA VAL A 273 -9.88 -4.02 6.25
C VAL A 273 -11.23 -3.99 5.53
N ALA A 274 -11.25 -3.97 4.20
CA ALA A 274 -12.49 -4.09 3.44
C ALA A 274 -13.27 -5.38 3.80
N SER A 275 -12.56 -6.51 3.97
CA SER A 275 -13.17 -7.78 4.36
C SER A 275 -13.78 -7.77 5.77
N LEU A 276 -13.30 -6.89 6.66
CA LEU A 276 -13.87 -6.72 8.01
C LEU A 276 -15.19 -5.96 7.98
N LEU A 277 -15.34 -4.99 7.07
CA LEU A 277 -16.57 -4.22 6.91
C LEU A 277 -17.71 -5.08 6.35
N HIS A 278 -17.39 -6.09 5.55
CA HIS A 278 -18.35 -7.02 4.96
C HIS A 278 -17.92 -8.48 5.17
N PRO A 279 -18.04 -9.02 6.39
CA PRO A 279 -17.49 -10.33 6.75
C PRO A 279 -18.19 -11.51 6.03
N LYS A 280 -19.42 -11.29 5.54
CA LYS A 280 -20.20 -12.27 4.75
C LYS A 280 -19.99 -12.13 3.24
N GLY A 281 -19.10 -11.24 2.82
CA GLY A 281 -18.92 -10.85 1.42
C GLY A 281 -19.67 -9.58 1.06
N PHE A 282 -19.27 -8.99 -0.07
CA PHE A 282 -19.82 -7.76 -0.60
C PHE A 282 -20.75 -8.05 -1.77
N GLU A 283 -22.00 -7.62 -1.63
CA GLU A 283 -23.00 -7.66 -2.69
C GLU A 283 -22.92 -6.37 -3.53
N GLY A 284 -22.94 -6.53 -4.85
CA GLY A 284 -22.87 -5.37 -5.77
C GLY A 284 -21.52 -5.17 -6.43
N PHE A 285 -20.64 -6.17 -6.44
CA PHE A 285 -19.43 -6.13 -7.26
C PHE A 285 -19.83 -6.30 -8.73
N ARG A 286 -19.65 -5.28 -9.56
CA ARG A 286 -20.06 -5.31 -10.97
C ARG A 286 -18.88 -5.70 -11.86
N HIS A 287 -19.04 -6.77 -12.62
CA HIS A 287 -18.08 -7.20 -13.63
C HIS A 287 -18.69 -7.03 -15.03
N ALA A 288 -18.05 -6.21 -15.86
CA ALA A 288 -18.42 -6.03 -17.25
C ALA A 288 -17.62 -7.00 -18.13
N CYS A 289 -18.29 -7.66 -19.08
CA CYS A 289 -17.63 -8.53 -20.03
C CYS A 289 -16.57 -7.74 -20.83
N GLN A 290 -15.36 -8.28 -20.91
CA GLN A 290 -14.25 -7.67 -21.63
C GLN A 290 -14.10 -8.20 -23.07
N ARG A 291 -15.19 -8.69 -23.68
CA ARG A 291 -15.13 -9.18 -25.06
C ARG A 291 -14.77 -8.03 -25.99
N PRO A 292 -13.64 -8.10 -26.72
CA PRO A 292 -13.27 -7.06 -27.66
C PRO A 292 -14.25 -7.03 -28.83
N VAL A 293 -14.28 -5.89 -29.52
CA VAL A 293 -14.94 -5.78 -30.82
C VAL A 293 -14.16 -6.63 -31.82
N ASP A 294 -14.82 -7.61 -32.42
CA ASP A 294 -14.23 -8.53 -33.41
C ASP A 294 -15.20 -8.74 -34.59
N ALA A 295 -14.73 -9.43 -35.64
CA ALA A 295 -15.54 -9.67 -36.85
C ALA A 295 -16.84 -10.46 -36.59
N GLY A 296 -16.89 -11.26 -35.51
CA GLY A 296 -18.09 -11.98 -35.09
C GLY A 296 -18.97 -11.18 -34.11
N HIS A 297 -18.42 -10.15 -33.46
CA HIS A 297 -19.07 -9.33 -32.43
C HIS A 297 -18.72 -7.85 -32.63
N PRO A 298 -19.34 -7.18 -33.63
CA PRO A 298 -18.99 -5.81 -34.02
C PRO A 298 -19.24 -4.76 -32.94
N ASN A 299 -20.04 -5.08 -31.93
CA ASN A 299 -20.32 -4.20 -30.78
C ASN A 299 -19.68 -4.72 -29.48
N GLY A 300 -18.83 -5.76 -29.54
CA GLY A 300 -18.31 -6.45 -28.37
C GLY A 300 -19.42 -7.13 -27.55
N CYS A 301 -19.28 -7.17 -26.22
CA CYS A 301 -20.31 -7.64 -25.30
C CYS A 301 -20.53 -6.63 -24.18
N ASP A 302 -21.76 -6.11 -24.07
CA ASP A 302 -22.21 -5.14 -23.06
C ASP A 302 -22.70 -5.79 -21.76
N TYR A 303 -22.55 -7.11 -21.61
CA TYR A 303 -23.06 -7.83 -20.46
C TYR A 303 -22.33 -7.41 -19.19
N VAL A 304 -23.10 -6.99 -18.18
CA VAL A 304 -22.61 -6.70 -16.84
C VAL A 304 -23.29 -7.66 -15.86
N THR A 305 -22.48 -8.41 -15.11
CA THR A 305 -22.97 -9.25 -14.01
C THR A 305 -22.69 -8.60 -12.67
N THR A 306 -23.57 -8.83 -11.72
CA THR A 306 -23.34 -8.49 -10.32
C THR A 306 -22.93 -9.76 -9.58
N LEU A 307 -21.82 -9.68 -8.86
CA LEU A 307 -21.25 -10.76 -8.08
C LEU A 307 -21.36 -10.44 -6.60
N THR A 308 -21.51 -11.50 -5.81
CA THR A 308 -21.26 -11.49 -4.37
C THR A 308 -19.88 -12.07 -4.14
N ILE A 309 -18.96 -11.24 -3.64
CA ILE A 309 -17.55 -11.62 -3.49
C ILE A 309 -17.18 -11.67 -2.02
N ASP A 310 -16.57 -12.78 -1.59
CA ASP A 310 -15.87 -12.84 -0.31
C ASP A 310 -14.52 -12.11 -0.46
N ILE A 311 -14.47 -10.88 0.06
CA ILE A 311 -13.31 -9.99 -0.09
C ILE A 311 -12.05 -10.62 0.49
N GLY A 312 -12.16 -11.38 1.58
CA GLY A 312 -11.00 -12.05 2.19
C GLY A 312 -10.37 -13.11 1.28
N LYS A 313 -11.16 -13.66 0.34
CA LYS A 313 -10.69 -14.64 -0.65
C LYS A 313 -10.09 -14.00 -1.91
N LEU A 314 -10.11 -12.67 -2.03
CA LEU A 314 -9.47 -11.99 -3.15
C LEU A 314 -7.94 -12.03 -3.06
N LEU A 315 -7.38 -12.18 -1.87
CA LEU A 315 -5.93 -12.18 -1.70
C LEU A 315 -5.32 -13.46 -2.26
N GLN A 316 -4.49 -13.29 -3.30
CA GLN A 316 -3.60 -14.33 -3.80
C GLN A 316 -2.17 -13.99 -3.41
N THR A 317 -1.39 -15.03 -3.16
CA THR A 317 0.00 -14.92 -2.70
C THR A 317 0.88 -15.77 -3.61
N LYS A 318 1.97 -15.18 -4.12
CA LYS A 318 3.00 -15.86 -4.91
C LYS A 318 3.97 -16.62 -3.99
N TRP A 319 3.52 -17.73 -3.42
CA TRP A 319 4.29 -18.52 -2.46
C TRP A 319 5.60 -19.08 -3.03
N GLU A 320 5.69 -19.23 -4.36
CA GLU A 320 6.88 -19.60 -5.11
C GLU A 320 8.03 -18.59 -4.93
N LEU A 321 7.71 -17.31 -4.70
CA LEU A 321 8.72 -16.29 -4.37
C LEU A 321 9.27 -16.49 -2.96
N LEU A 322 8.53 -17.18 -2.10
CA LEU A 322 8.99 -17.55 -0.78
C LEU A 322 9.77 -18.89 -0.86
N GLY A 323 11.10 -18.83 -0.90
CA GLY A 323 11.94 -19.97 -0.49
C GLY A 323 11.60 -20.49 0.92
N GLU A 324 12.06 -21.70 1.27
CA GLU A 324 11.64 -22.46 2.46
C GLU A 324 11.73 -21.68 3.77
N ASP A 325 12.87 -21.03 4.04
CA ASP A 325 13.07 -20.19 5.23
C ASP A 325 12.04 -19.06 5.35
N GLY A 326 11.62 -18.51 4.20
CA GLY A 326 10.58 -17.50 4.16
C GLY A 326 9.22 -18.02 4.54
N ARG A 327 8.87 -19.20 4.04
CA ARG A 327 7.60 -19.85 4.40
C ARG A 327 7.59 -20.20 5.89
N LEU A 328 8.72 -20.64 6.43
CA LEU A 328 8.89 -20.89 7.85
C LEU A 328 8.75 -19.60 8.68
N HIS A 329 9.39 -18.51 8.27
CA HIS A 329 9.27 -17.20 8.91
C HIS A 329 7.83 -16.72 8.93
N ILE A 330 7.13 -16.75 7.78
CA ILE A 330 5.72 -16.35 7.68
C ILE A 330 4.82 -17.24 8.54
N ARG A 331 5.09 -18.54 8.60
CA ARG A 331 4.40 -19.45 9.53
C ARG A 331 4.64 -19.04 10.98
N ASN A 332 5.86 -18.69 11.34
CA ASN A 332 6.20 -18.20 12.68
C ASN A 332 5.49 -16.88 12.97
N ALA A 333 5.44 -15.95 12.01
CA ALA A 333 4.70 -14.71 12.13
C ALA A 333 3.18 -14.94 12.35
N VAL A 334 2.61 -16.00 11.77
CA VAL A 334 1.20 -16.37 12.03
C VAL A 334 1.00 -16.89 13.45
N ILE A 335 1.96 -17.61 14.02
CA ILE A 335 1.80 -18.36 15.28
C ILE A 335 2.28 -17.56 16.49
N LYS A 336 3.46 -16.95 16.39
CA LYS A 336 4.11 -16.21 17.48
C LYS A 336 3.33 -14.92 17.78
N SER A 337 3.16 -14.64 19.06
CA SER A 337 2.58 -13.38 19.53
C SER A 337 3.54 -12.20 19.40
N SER A 338 4.85 -12.45 19.38
CA SER A 338 5.91 -11.45 19.22
C SER A 338 7.08 -12.03 18.42
N LEU A 339 7.73 -11.20 17.59
CA LEU A 339 8.98 -11.45 16.88
C LEU A 339 10.03 -10.46 17.36
N THR A 340 11.31 -10.74 17.17
CA THR A 340 12.36 -9.72 17.39
C THR A 340 12.61 -8.90 16.12
N MET A 341 13.20 -7.71 16.26
CA MET A 341 13.55 -6.90 15.09
C MET A 341 14.60 -7.59 14.22
N GLU A 342 15.54 -8.30 14.83
CA GLU A 342 16.57 -9.06 14.13
C GLU A 342 15.97 -10.20 13.29
N GLU A 343 14.94 -10.90 13.80
CA GLU A 343 14.22 -11.92 13.02
C GLU A 343 13.55 -11.32 11.77
N ILE A 344 12.95 -10.13 11.91
CA ILE A 344 12.27 -9.42 10.82
C ILE A 344 13.29 -8.92 9.79
N GLU A 345 14.38 -8.30 10.23
CA GLU A 345 15.44 -7.80 9.36
C GLU A 345 16.16 -8.92 8.62
N LEU A 346 16.44 -10.03 9.30
CA LEU A 346 17.02 -11.22 8.69
C LEU A 346 16.10 -11.79 7.60
N TYR A 347 14.78 -11.84 7.87
CA TYR A 347 13.79 -12.23 6.87
C TYR A 347 13.83 -11.31 5.64
N ARG A 348 13.78 -9.99 5.84
CA ARG A 348 13.81 -9.00 4.74
C ARG A 348 15.09 -9.14 3.90
N LYS A 349 16.25 -9.22 4.57
CA LYS A 349 17.56 -9.36 3.94
C LYS A 349 17.69 -10.64 3.12
N ASN A 350 17.24 -11.77 3.67
CA ASN A 350 17.35 -13.07 3.01
C ASN A 350 16.36 -13.24 1.87
N LYS A 351 15.37 -12.36 1.76
CA LYS A 351 14.33 -12.46 0.74
C LYS A 351 14.61 -11.69 -0.54
N SER A 352 15.52 -10.71 -0.51
CA SER A 352 16.03 -9.95 -1.66
C SER A 352 15.01 -9.75 -2.79
N PHE A 353 13.76 -9.43 -2.46
CA PHE A 353 12.69 -9.36 -3.47
C PHE A 353 12.95 -8.17 -4.39
N LEU A 354 13.30 -7.03 -3.79
CA LEU A 354 13.75 -5.82 -4.48
C LEU A 354 15.18 -5.46 -4.06
N ASP A 355 15.47 -5.57 -2.76
CA ASP A 355 16.78 -5.31 -2.16
C ASP A 355 17.82 -6.29 -2.75
N GLY A 356 18.69 -5.80 -3.62
CA GLY A 356 19.69 -6.61 -4.34
C GLY A 356 19.47 -6.71 -5.84
N THR A 357 18.29 -6.29 -6.34
CA THR A 357 18.09 -6.08 -7.77
C THR A 357 18.97 -4.93 -8.24
N SER A 358 19.77 -5.18 -9.27
CA SER A 358 20.67 -4.19 -9.87
C SER A 358 20.30 -4.03 -11.35
N LEU A 359 20.10 -2.79 -11.78
CA LEU A 359 19.78 -2.45 -13.17
C LEU A 359 20.95 -1.68 -13.78
N THR A 360 21.47 -2.14 -14.91
CA THR A 360 22.58 -1.47 -15.60
C THR A 360 22.05 -0.59 -16.74
N PHE A 361 22.49 0.66 -16.76
CA PHE A 361 22.16 1.67 -17.77
C PHE A 361 23.43 2.43 -18.15
N GLY A 362 23.95 2.19 -19.37
CA GLY A 362 25.24 2.72 -19.80
C GLY A 362 26.38 2.28 -18.87
N ASN A 363 27.13 3.25 -18.35
CA ASN A 363 28.21 3.05 -17.37
C ASN A 363 27.73 3.13 -15.91
N LYS A 364 26.45 2.87 -15.66
CA LYS A 364 25.82 3.07 -14.34
C LYS A 364 25.04 1.82 -13.94
N THR A 365 25.05 1.51 -12.65
CA THR A 365 24.26 0.43 -12.05
C THR A 365 23.42 1.01 -10.93
N LEU A 366 22.10 0.88 -11.05
CA LEU A 366 21.11 1.29 -10.05
C LEU A 366 20.81 0.10 -9.15
N LYS A 367 21.13 0.20 -7.87
CA LYS A 367 20.70 -0.78 -6.87
C LYS A 367 19.33 -0.40 -6.36
N LEU A 368 18.39 -1.34 -6.40
CA LEU A 368 17.03 -1.10 -5.93
C LEU A 368 16.86 -1.46 -4.45
N ARG A 369 15.84 -0.86 -3.85
CA ARG A 369 15.36 -1.16 -2.51
C ARG A 369 13.84 -1.08 -2.40
N SER A 370 13.32 -1.78 -1.40
CA SER A 370 11.97 -1.58 -0.87
C SER A 370 11.84 -0.23 -0.14
N ILE A 371 10.59 0.25 -0.07
CA ILE A 371 10.22 1.44 0.69
C ILE A 371 9.12 1.07 1.70
N SER A 372 9.15 1.72 2.85
CA SER A 372 8.07 1.62 3.82
C SER A 372 6.87 2.49 3.40
N VAL A 373 5.71 2.24 4.00
CA VAL A 373 4.54 3.08 3.80
C VAL A 373 4.78 4.50 4.37
N LEU A 374 5.49 4.62 5.50
CA LEU A 374 5.81 5.94 6.07
C LEU A 374 6.65 6.77 5.10
N GLU A 375 7.74 6.19 4.57
CA GLU A 375 8.57 6.87 3.56
C GLU A 375 7.72 7.29 2.35
N HIS A 376 6.82 6.41 1.86
CA HIS A 376 5.91 6.75 0.76
C HIS A 376 5.07 8.01 1.04
N LEU A 377 4.54 8.13 2.26
CA LEU A 377 3.72 9.27 2.65
C LEU A 377 4.54 10.54 2.85
N GLU A 378 5.70 10.47 3.48
CA GLU A 378 6.60 11.62 3.65
C GLU A 378 6.99 12.20 2.29
N MET A 379 7.28 11.33 1.33
CA MET A 379 7.63 11.70 -0.04
C MET A 379 6.44 12.33 -0.77
N ALA A 380 5.25 11.74 -0.65
CA ALA A 380 4.02 12.31 -1.20
C ALA A 380 3.70 13.70 -0.60
N ASN A 381 3.86 13.86 0.72
CA ASN A 381 3.59 15.11 1.42
C ASN A 381 4.61 16.19 1.04
N LYS A 382 5.91 15.85 0.93
CA LYS A 382 6.94 16.76 0.42
C LYS A 382 6.58 17.24 -0.99
N PHE A 383 6.20 16.32 -1.87
CA PHE A 383 5.78 16.64 -3.22
C PHE A 383 4.57 17.59 -3.24
N ILE A 384 3.52 17.29 -2.46
CA ILE A 384 2.30 18.11 -2.40
C ILE A 384 2.65 19.53 -1.95
N THR A 385 3.47 19.67 -0.91
CA THR A 385 3.92 20.97 -0.38
C THR A 385 4.65 21.78 -1.46
N GLU A 386 5.66 21.19 -2.10
CA GLU A 386 6.43 21.86 -3.15
C GLU A 386 5.56 22.29 -4.33
N LEU A 387 4.57 21.46 -4.69
CA LEU A 387 3.63 21.79 -5.74
C LEU A 387 2.70 22.95 -5.33
N THR A 388 2.14 22.90 -4.12
CA THR A 388 1.28 23.98 -3.62
C THR A 388 2.03 25.31 -3.48
N ASP A 389 3.33 25.27 -3.16
CA ASP A 389 4.18 26.45 -3.09
C ASP A 389 4.50 27.03 -4.48
N THR A 390 4.72 26.14 -5.45
CA THR A 390 5.02 26.52 -6.84
C THR A 390 3.78 27.08 -7.55
N LEU A 391 2.63 26.41 -7.41
CA LEU A 391 1.42 26.66 -8.18
C LEU A 391 0.53 27.74 -7.57
N LYS A 392 1.10 28.79 -6.97
CA LYS A 392 0.29 29.91 -6.48
C LYS A 392 -0.48 30.62 -7.61
N ASP A 393 -0.03 30.47 -8.87
CA ASP A 393 -0.74 30.87 -10.11
C ASP A 393 -0.45 29.87 -11.26
N PRO A 394 -1.11 28.71 -11.32
CA PRO A 394 -0.73 27.66 -12.27
C PRO A 394 -1.22 27.97 -13.69
N THR A 395 -0.30 28.12 -14.63
CA THR A 395 -0.63 27.96 -16.06
C THR A 395 -0.56 26.48 -16.45
N GLN A 396 -1.26 26.09 -17.52
CA GLN A 396 -1.23 24.72 -18.04
C GLN A 396 0.20 24.27 -18.40
N GLU A 397 0.99 25.17 -18.98
CA GLU A 397 2.39 24.90 -19.35
C GLU A 397 3.27 24.68 -18.10
N THR A 398 3.01 25.43 -17.02
CA THR A 398 3.66 25.21 -15.73
C THR A 398 3.30 23.85 -15.15
N LEU A 399 2.05 23.39 -15.27
CA LEU A 399 1.65 22.07 -14.78
C LEU A 399 2.37 20.94 -15.53
N ASP A 400 2.40 20.99 -16.86
CA ASP A 400 3.00 19.92 -17.68
C ASP A 400 4.53 19.84 -17.49
N LEU A 401 5.19 20.99 -17.38
CA LEU A 401 6.62 21.09 -17.03
C LEU A 401 6.94 20.50 -15.65
N TYR A 402 6.01 20.63 -14.69
CA TYR A 402 6.24 20.16 -13.32
C TYR A 402 5.86 18.69 -13.10
N MET A 403 4.84 18.17 -13.79
CA MET A 403 4.32 16.82 -13.52
C MET A 403 5.18 15.71 -14.15
N ASN A 404 5.70 15.91 -15.36
CA ASN A 404 6.39 14.84 -16.08
C ASN A 404 7.74 14.46 -15.44
N PRO A 405 8.66 15.41 -15.14
CA PRO A 405 9.94 15.08 -14.51
C PRO A 405 9.78 14.42 -13.14
N ARG A 406 8.80 14.89 -12.38
CA ARG A 406 8.61 14.39 -11.03
C ARG A 406 7.88 13.04 -10.94
N SER A 407 7.20 12.61 -12.01
CA SER A 407 6.71 11.22 -12.10
C SER A 407 7.88 10.22 -12.12
N ILE A 408 9.00 10.60 -12.75
CA ILE A 408 10.24 9.82 -12.76
C ILE A 408 10.91 9.86 -11.39
N GLN A 409 10.88 10.99 -10.68
CA GLN A 409 11.42 11.09 -9.32
C GLN A 409 10.79 10.09 -8.32
N GLN A 410 9.55 9.65 -8.57
CA GLN A 410 8.90 8.61 -7.77
C GLN A 410 9.67 7.28 -7.81
N ILE A 411 10.34 6.96 -8.92
CA ILE A 411 11.16 5.75 -9.03
C ILE A 411 12.45 5.87 -8.22
N GLY A 412 12.96 7.10 -8.01
CA GLY A 412 14.19 7.35 -7.25
C GLY A 412 14.13 6.91 -5.81
N PHE A 413 12.93 6.80 -5.25
CA PHE A 413 12.76 6.29 -3.90
C PHE A 413 13.02 4.79 -3.79
N TYR A 414 12.80 4.05 -4.88
CA TYR A 414 13.14 2.64 -5.00
C TYR A 414 14.60 2.42 -5.40
N ILE A 415 15.39 3.47 -5.64
CA ILE A 415 16.83 3.36 -5.92
C ILE A 415 17.59 3.59 -4.62
N ASP A 416 18.27 2.56 -4.11
CA ASP A 416 19.16 2.68 -2.95
C ASP A 416 20.41 3.48 -3.29
N SER A 417 21.04 3.16 -4.42
CA SER A 417 22.29 3.76 -4.83
C SER A 417 22.54 3.69 -6.33
N VAL A 418 23.32 4.64 -6.83
CA VAL A 418 23.84 4.66 -8.21
C VAL A 418 25.34 4.39 -8.18
N ILE A 419 25.79 3.39 -8.92
CA ILE A 419 27.19 2.97 -8.99
C ILE A 419 27.70 3.21 -10.41
N TYR A 420 28.72 4.05 -10.56
CA TYR A 420 29.41 4.23 -11.83
C TYR A 420 30.39 3.07 -12.05
N THR A 421 30.28 2.39 -13.19
CA THR A 421 31.09 1.20 -13.49
C THR A 421 32.52 1.53 -13.88
N ASP A 422 32.77 2.77 -14.32
CA ASP A 422 34.07 3.19 -14.84
C ASP A 422 35.08 3.44 -13.71
N ASP A 423 34.62 3.94 -12.57
CA ASP A 423 35.45 4.34 -11.43
C ASP A 423 34.98 3.76 -10.08
N ASN A 424 33.90 2.96 -10.07
CA ASN A 424 33.24 2.44 -8.87
C ASN A 424 32.74 3.53 -7.90
N THR A 425 32.49 4.75 -8.38
CA THR A 425 31.89 5.82 -7.56
C THR A 425 30.46 5.44 -7.18
N VAL A 426 30.12 5.53 -5.89
CA VAL A 426 28.80 5.18 -5.35
C VAL A 426 28.10 6.42 -4.82
N ILE A 427 26.94 6.75 -5.38
CA ILE A 427 26.03 7.80 -4.90
C ILE A 427 24.93 7.13 -4.07
N LYS A 428 24.87 7.43 -2.77
CA LYS A 428 23.80 7.00 -1.84
C LYS A 428 22.93 8.16 -1.36
N ASP A 429 23.37 9.39 -1.58
CA ASP A 429 22.64 10.58 -1.14
C ASP A 429 21.33 10.71 -1.92
N ARG A 430 20.22 10.92 -1.20
CA ARG A 430 18.87 10.89 -1.77
C ARG A 430 18.62 12.05 -2.71
N ASP A 431 19.04 13.24 -2.34
CA ASP A 431 18.84 14.42 -3.16
C ASP A 431 19.69 14.34 -4.44
N MET A 432 20.91 13.78 -4.34
CA MET A 432 21.75 13.48 -5.50
C MET A 432 21.15 12.42 -6.42
N ILE A 433 20.51 11.36 -5.88
CA ILE A 433 19.80 10.36 -6.71
C ILE A 433 18.65 11.02 -7.48
N GLN A 434 17.90 11.93 -6.84
CA GLN A 434 16.82 12.65 -7.51
C GLN A 434 17.35 13.58 -8.62
N GLN A 435 18.40 14.36 -8.35
CA GLN A 435 19.06 15.17 -9.36
C GLN A 435 19.64 14.34 -10.50
N PHE A 436 20.19 13.16 -10.18
CA PHE A 436 20.67 12.21 -11.17
C PHE A 436 19.53 11.80 -12.11
N LEU A 437 18.37 11.39 -11.57
CA LEU A 437 17.21 11.02 -12.37
C LEU A 437 16.69 12.19 -13.22
N ASP A 438 16.70 13.39 -12.67
CA ASP A 438 16.32 14.60 -13.40
C ASP A 438 17.22 14.86 -14.61
N TYR A 439 18.51 14.50 -14.50
CA TYR A 439 19.46 14.61 -15.59
C TYR A 439 19.29 13.49 -16.63
N VAL A 440 19.23 12.23 -16.17
CA VAL A 440 19.24 11.08 -17.09
C VAL A 440 17.91 10.78 -17.76
N GLN A 441 16.79 11.36 -17.29
CA GLN A 441 15.48 11.16 -17.91
C GLN A 441 15.41 11.52 -19.40
N TYR A 442 16.26 12.44 -19.84
CA TYR A 442 16.33 12.90 -21.22
C TYR A 442 17.28 12.05 -22.09
N GLU A 443 18.02 11.11 -21.49
CA GLU A 443 18.90 10.21 -22.22
C GLU A 443 18.08 9.18 -23.02
N LYS A 444 18.53 8.90 -24.25
CA LYS A 444 17.87 7.93 -25.13
C LYS A 444 17.91 6.54 -24.50
N GLY A 445 16.74 5.92 -24.36
CA GLY A 445 16.62 4.57 -23.80
C GLY A 445 16.43 4.53 -22.28
N PHE A 446 16.38 5.68 -21.60
CA PHE A 446 16.17 5.73 -20.15
C PHE A 446 14.85 5.07 -19.73
N LYS A 447 13.78 5.29 -20.49
CA LYS A 447 12.47 4.69 -20.22
C LYS A 447 12.55 3.15 -20.25
N GLU A 448 13.11 2.59 -21.31
CA GLU A 448 13.17 1.15 -21.55
C GLU A 448 14.23 0.44 -20.66
N GLN A 449 15.31 1.13 -20.29
CA GLN A 449 16.42 0.53 -19.53
C GLN A 449 16.34 0.80 -18.02
N VAL A 450 15.60 1.83 -17.60
CA VAL A 450 15.48 2.20 -16.18
C VAL A 450 14.03 2.17 -15.73
N VAL A 451 13.14 2.98 -16.32
CA VAL A 451 11.77 3.14 -15.80
C VAL A 451 10.99 1.83 -15.86
N GLU A 452 10.94 1.17 -17.01
CA GLU A 452 10.19 -0.08 -17.17
C GLU A 452 10.76 -1.23 -16.32
N PRO A 453 12.09 -1.45 -16.27
CA PRO A 453 12.67 -2.46 -15.38
C PRO A 453 12.46 -2.17 -13.89
N VAL A 454 12.47 -0.89 -13.46
CA VAL A 454 12.15 -0.55 -12.06
C VAL A 454 10.68 -0.86 -11.75
N ILE A 455 9.74 -0.44 -12.62
CA ILE A 455 8.31 -0.74 -12.45
C ILE A 455 8.09 -2.26 -12.39
N LYS A 456 8.75 -3.01 -13.28
CA LYS A 456 8.71 -4.47 -13.28
C LYS A 456 9.22 -5.04 -11.96
N ALA A 457 10.38 -4.59 -11.49
CA ALA A 457 10.96 -5.05 -10.23
C ALA A 457 10.04 -4.76 -9.03
N ILE A 458 9.38 -3.60 -9.00
CA ILE A 458 8.37 -3.27 -7.98
C ILE A 458 7.16 -4.22 -8.05
N SER A 459 6.70 -4.55 -9.26
CA SER A 459 5.58 -5.49 -9.45
C SER A 459 5.94 -6.93 -9.07
N ASP A 460 7.16 -7.35 -9.38
CA ASP A 460 7.70 -8.67 -9.03
C ASP A 460 7.94 -8.79 -7.51
N HIS A 461 8.34 -7.69 -6.86
CA HIS A 461 8.47 -7.59 -5.40
C HIS A 461 7.13 -7.83 -4.69
N GLN A 462 6.00 -7.46 -5.29
CA GLN A 462 4.69 -7.64 -4.66
C GLN A 462 4.32 -9.14 -4.58
N VAL A 463 4.37 -9.69 -3.36
CA VAL A 463 4.09 -11.12 -3.10
C VAL A 463 2.59 -11.38 -3.00
N THR A 464 1.83 -10.43 -2.44
CA THR A 464 0.39 -10.56 -2.25
C THR A 464 -0.38 -9.52 -3.06
N TYR A 465 -1.38 -9.97 -3.83
CA TYR A 465 -2.21 -9.10 -4.65
C TYR A 465 -3.69 -9.51 -4.60
N PRO A 466 -4.63 -8.56 -4.60
CA PRO A 466 -6.05 -8.85 -4.65
C PRO A 466 -6.51 -9.13 -6.09
N CYS A 467 -7.08 -10.30 -6.33
CA CYS A 467 -7.64 -10.67 -7.61
C CYS A 467 -8.77 -11.72 -7.47
N TYR A 468 -9.55 -11.93 -8.53
CA TYR A 468 -10.56 -13.00 -8.59
C TYR A 468 -10.43 -13.78 -9.90
N ALA A 469 -10.79 -15.06 -9.85
CA ALA A 469 -10.67 -15.95 -10.99
C ALA A 469 -11.51 -15.48 -12.17
N VAL A 470 -10.97 -15.68 -13.37
CA VAL A 470 -11.70 -15.46 -14.62
C VAL A 470 -12.80 -16.47 -14.74
N PHE A 471 -13.93 -16.01 -15.24
CA PHE A 471 -15.06 -16.87 -15.55
C PHE A 471 -15.61 -16.52 -16.93
N LYS A 472 -16.19 -17.53 -17.57
CA LYS A 472 -16.84 -17.41 -18.87
C LYS A 472 -18.01 -16.45 -18.79
N CYS A 473 -18.06 -15.47 -19.70
CA CYS A 473 -19.21 -14.60 -19.83
C CYS A 473 -20.47 -15.44 -20.12
N PRO A 474 -21.53 -15.36 -19.29
CA PRO A 474 -22.71 -16.18 -19.50
C PRO A 474 -23.54 -15.74 -20.73
N LYS A 475 -23.39 -14.50 -21.21
CA LYS A 475 -24.11 -14.00 -22.40
C LYS A 475 -23.45 -14.44 -23.71
N CYS A 476 -22.15 -14.18 -23.88
CA CYS A 476 -21.46 -14.39 -25.16
C CYS A 476 -20.46 -15.55 -25.16
N GLY A 477 -20.27 -16.21 -24.00
CA GLY A 477 -19.33 -17.31 -23.84
C GLY A 477 -17.85 -16.93 -23.89
N TYR A 478 -17.51 -15.65 -23.99
CA TYR A 478 -16.13 -15.18 -24.02
C TYR A 478 -15.45 -15.41 -22.67
N ILE A 479 -14.23 -15.93 -22.70
CA ILE A 479 -13.31 -16.03 -21.55
C ILE A 479 -12.17 -15.07 -21.86
N PRO A 480 -12.01 -13.99 -21.09
CA PRO A 480 -10.88 -13.08 -21.30
C PRO A 480 -9.55 -13.81 -21.13
N ASP A 481 -8.68 -13.58 -22.10
CA ASP A 481 -7.28 -13.98 -22.04
C ASP A 481 -6.54 -13.00 -21.13
N VAL A 482 -6.55 -13.29 -19.82
CA VAL A 482 -5.86 -12.48 -18.83
C VAL A 482 -4.73 -13.26 -18.15
N PRO A 483 -3.65 -12.55 -17.78
CA PRO A 483 -2.50 -13.12 -17.07
C PRO A 483 -2.92 -14.01 -15.89
N LYS A 484 -2.43 -15.27 -15.88
CA LYS A 484 -2.62 -16.24 -14.77
C LYS A 484 -4.08 -16.62 -14.50
N GLY A 485 -5.03 -16.23 -15.36
CA GLY A 485 -6.45 -16.56 -15.20
C GLY A 485 -7.14 -15.79 -14.07
N PHE A 486 -6.62 -14.60 -13.71
CA PHE A 486 -7.20 -13.75 -12.68
C PHE A 486 -7.44 -12.31 -13.17
N TYR A 487 -8.54 -11.71 -12.72
CA TYR A 487 -8.74 -10.27 -12.79
C TYR A 487 -8.15 -9.60 -11.56
N VAL A 488 -7.19 -8.70 -11.77
CA VAL A 488 -6.64 -7.86 -10.69
C VAL A 488 -7.70 -6.85 -10.25
N VAL A 489 -7.77 -6.62 -8.94
CA VAL A 489 -8.65 -5.63 -8.32
C VAL A 489 -7.81 -4.47 -7.81
N ASP A 490 -8.25 -3.24 -8.04
CA ASP A 490 -7.67 -2.09 -7.37
C ASP A 490 -8.08 -2.11 -5.88
N PRO A 491 -7.15 -2.37 -4.95
CA PRO A 491 -7.44 -2.51 -3.52
C PRO A 491 -8.02 -1.22 -2.92
N GLN A 492 -7.52 -0.06 -3.35
CA GLN A 492 -7.89 1.22 -2.76
C GLN A 492 -9.29 1.62 -3.20
N ARG A 493 -9.57 1.53 -4.51
CA ARG A 493 -10.91 1.80 -5.04
C ARG A 493 -11.94 0.84 -4.46
N MET A 494 -11.58 -0.44 -4.36
CA MET A 494 -12.43 -1.45 -3.73
C MET A 494 -12.70 -1.09 -2.27
N PHE A 495 -11.67 -0.84 -1.47
CA PHE A 495 -11.81 -0.47 -0.07
C PHE A 495 -12.69 0.77 0.11
N PHE A 496 -12.43 1.85 -0.63
CA PHE A 496 -13.21 3.09 -0.53
C PHE A 496 -14.68 2.88 -0.88
N THR A 497 -14.97 2.13 -1.96
CA THR A 497 -16.35 1.80 -2.36
C THR A 497 -17.08 1.02 -1.28
N ILE A 498 -16.39 0.05 -0.67
CA ILE A 498 -16.93 -0.79 0.40
C ILE A 498 -17.15 0.02 1.68
N ALA A 499 -16.19 0.87 2.05
CA ALA A 499 -16.28 1.76 3.19
C ALA A 499 -17.46 2.73 3.07
N LEU A 500 -17.66 3.33 1.90
CA LEU A 500 -18.79 4.22 1.63
C LEU A 500 -20.14 3.49 1.77
N LYS A 501 -20.28 2.30 1.16
CA LYS A 501 -21.52 1.50 1.31
C LYS A 501 -21.76 1.06 2.75
N PHE A 502 -20.71 0.67 3.47
CA PHE A 502 -20.80 0.31 4.87
C PHE A 502 -21.33 1.48 5.69
N TYR A 503 -20.80 2.69 5.49
CA TYR A 503 -21.28 3.90 6.15
C TYR A 503 -22.75 4.19 5.82
N GLN A 504 -23.13 4.15 4.54
CA GLN A 504 -24.51 4.40 4.09
C GLN A 504 -25.52 3.42 4.71
N ASN A 505 -25.19 2.13 4.76
CA ASN A 505 -26.10 1.11 5.27
C ASN A 505 -26.27 1.13 6.80
N ASN A 506 -25.38 1.79 7.53
CA ASN A 506 -25.38 1.81 9.00
C ASN A 506 -25.56 3.22 9.60
N SER A 507 -25.74 4.24 8.78
CA SER A 507 -26.08 5.60 9.21
C SER A 507 -27.61 5.74 9.20
N ILE A 508 -28.24 5.36 10.30
CA ILE A 508 -29.68 5.56 10.56
C ILE A 508 -29.81 6.53 11.72
#